data_AF-A0A1R1J724-F1
#
_entry.id   AF-A0A1R1J724-F1
#
_cell.length_a   1.000
_cell.length_b   1.000
_cell.length_c   1.000
_cell.angle_alpha   90.00
_cell.angle_beta   90.00
_cell.angle_gamma   90.00
#
_symmetry.space_group_name_H-M   'P 1'
#
loop_
_entity.id
_entity.type
_entity.pdbx_description
1 polymer ?
#
loop_
_entity_poly.entity_id
_entity_poly.type
_entity_poly.pdbx_seq_one_letter_code
_entity_poly.pdbx_strand_id
1 'polypeptide(L)'
;MLKRDKVAYSELPLSLAEIIPVSSFLKAYDHGESKTIMAWYLDSRTNKQREIEFSQDLGRLLSRSERERNFPAAREVVLRDGGVKVHIANRLEPGTDVRYETYVAFDPITSAQLAEAEQIFFAPFVQDPADVIWPAIQKANFRAVYAGWPAADKMRYWVGVLYRLRRQTGEGGRNEDEAFTPALLTRMRAVDPGIDSILATILAELGRMEMTRPDVMRAAFNQRTGASI
;
A
#
# COMPACT_ATOMS: atom_id res chain seq x y z
N MET A 1 -7.30 16.04 -5.54
CA MET A 1 -5.88 15.99 -5.09
C MET A 1 -5.41 17.33 -4.55
N LEU A 2 -5.07 17.40 -3.26
CA LEU A 2 -4.50 18.59 -2.61
C LEU A 2 -2.97 18.54 -2.74
N LYS A 3 -2.34 19.65 -3.17
CA LYS A 3 -0.87 19.83 -3.19
C LYS A 3 -0.48 20.74 -2.04
N ARG A 4 0.59 20.38 -1.31
CA ARG A 4 1.13 21.19 -0.21
C ARG A 4 2.43 21.86 -0.60
N ASP A 5 2.64 23.07 -0.09
CA ASP A 5 3.84 23.86 -0.37
C ASP A 5 5.01 23.35 0.48
N LYS A 6 6.11 23.03 -0.21
CA LYS A 6 7.31 22.50 0.43
C LYS A 6 8.13 23.65 1.00
N VAL A 7 8.63 23.47 2.21
CA VAL A 7 9.51 24.42 2.90
C VAL A 7 10.94 23.87 2.88
N ALA A 8 11.91 24.69 2.45
CA ALA A 8 13.32 24.32 2.50
C ALA A 8 13.85 24.40 3.94
N TYR A 9 14.93 23.67 4.24
CA TYR A 9 15.53 23.71 5.59
C TYR A 9 15.94 25.14 6.01
N SER A 10 16.48 25.92 5.07
CA SER A 10 16.89 27.31 5.28
C SER A 10 15.74 28.26 5.60
N GLU A 11 14.50 27.84 5.37
CA GLU A 11 13.28 28.62 5.60
C GLU A 11 12.54 28.19 6.87
N LEU A 12 13.05 27.17 7.59
CA LEU A 12 12.45 26.76 8.85
C LEU A 12 12.62 27.86 9.91
N PRO A 13 11.62 28.06 10.79
CA PRO A 13 11.79 28.90 11.97
C PRO A 13 13.01 28.49 12.78
N LEU A 14 13.76 29.46 13.31
CA LEU A 14 15.00 29.21 14.04
C LEU A 14 14.82 28.18 15.18
N SER A 15 13.74 28.32 15.96
CA SER A 15 13.41 27.39 17.03
C SER A 15 13.16 25.95 16.57
N LEU A 16 12.71 25.75 15.33
CA LEU A 16 12.55 24.43 14.73
C LEU A 16 13.88 23.89 14.19
N ALA A 17 14.68 24.74 13.55
CA ALA A 17 16.00 24.40 13.04
C ALA A 17 17.00 24.03 14.16
N GLU A 18 16.86 24.64 15.35
CA GLU A 18 17.62 24.27 16.55
C GLU A 18 17.31 22.84 17.04
N ILE A 19 16.09 22.36 16.81
CA ILE A 19 15.63 21.02 17.24
C ILE A 19 15.99 19.96 16.19
N ILE A 20 15.92 20.31 14.91
CA ILE A 20 16.18 19.40 13.79
C ILE A 20 17.51 19.78 13.13
N PRO A 21 18.60 19.02 13.36
CA PRO A 21 19.83 19.21 12.61
C PRO A 21 19.61 19.01 11.11
N VAL A 22 20.29 19.81 10.28
CA VAL A 22 20.21 19.72 8.81
C VAL A 22 20.51 18.30 8.30
N SER A 23 21.43 17.58 8.96
CA SER A 23 21.80 16.20 8.59
C SER A 23 20.68 15.18 8.83
N SER A 24 19.72 15.48 9.70
CA SER A 24 18.59 14.62 10.02
C SER A 24 17.30 15.06 9.33
N PHE A 25 17.26 16.26 8.75
CA PHE A 25 16.10 16.79 8.09
C PHE A 25 15.78 16.02 6.80
N LEU A 26 14.50 15.68 6.60
CA LEU A 26 14.04 14.96 5.41
C LEU A 26 13.18 15.85 4.51
N LYS A 27 12.17 16.50 5.09
CA LYS A 27 11.20 17.33 4.36
C LYS A 27 10.39 18.18 5.33
N ALA A 28 9.88 19.32 4.86
CA ALA A 28 8.88 20.10 5.55
C ALA A 28 7.84 20.64 4.57
N TYR A 29 6.64 20.89 5.10
CA TYR A 29 5.53 21.49 4.38
C TYR A 29 4.87 22.57 5.22
N ASP A 30 4.46 23.66 4.57
CA ASP A 30 3.57 24.64 5.18
C ASP A 30 2.13 24.15 5.05
N HIS A 31 1.38 24.22 6.15
CA HIS A 31 -0.04 23.99 6.18
C HIS A 31 -0.76 25.31 6.44
N GLY A 32 -0.97 26.08 5.37
CA GLY A 32 -1.47 27.46 5.46
C GLY A 32 -2.83 27.62 6.13
N GLU A 33 -3.72 26.62 6.06
CA GLU A 33 -5.03 26.66 6.74
C GLU A 33 -4.91 26.69 8.26
N SER A 34 -3.96 25.92 8.82
CA SER A 34 -3.71 25.85 10.27
C SER A 34 -2.55 26.72 10.73
N LYS A 35 -1.86 27.41 9.80
CA LYS A 35 -0.60 28.13 10.04
C LYS A 35 0.40 27.28 10.81
N THR A 36 0.57 26.03 10.40
CA THR A 36 1.55 25.11 10.99
C THR A 36 2.58 24.69 9.96
N ILE A 37 3.79 24.36 10.43
CA ILE A 37 4.83 23.74 9.61
C ILE A 37 4.97 22.30 10.06
N MET A 38 4.78 21.38 9.12
CA MET A 38 4.96 19.95 9.33
C MET A 38 6.35 19.55 8.89
N ALA A 39 7.19 19.12 9.84
CA ALA A 39 8.57 18.72 9.57
C ALA A 39 8.79 17.23 9.83
N TRP A 40 9.55 16.61 8.94
CA TRP A 40 9.96 15.22 9.02
C TRP A 40 11.47 15.14 9.17
N TYR A 41 11.93 14.34 10.13
CA TYR A 41 13.34 14.14 10.38
C TYR A 41 13.64 12.71 10.81
N LEU A 42 14.89 12.28 10.67
CA LEU A 42 15.38 11.02 11.20
C LEU A 42 15.78 11.20 12.68
N ASP A 43 15.03 10.57 13.58
CA ASP A 43 15.36 10.54 15.01
C ASP A 43 16.54 9.60 15.25
N SER A 44 17.67 10.15 15.69
CA SER A 44 18.91 9.41 15.92
C SER A 44 18.82 8.40 17.06
N ARG A 45 17.87 8.57 18.00
CA ARG A 45 17.71 7.66 19.14
C ARG A 45 16.96 6.40 18.75
N THR A 46 15.95 6.54 17.89
CA THR A 46 15.09 5.42 17.49
C THR A 46 15.42 4.89 16.09
N ASN A 47 16.26 5.61 15.33
CA ASN A 47 16.54 5.38 13.92
C ASN A 47 15.25 5.29 13.07
N LYS A 48 14.23 6.08 13.44
CA LYS A 48 12.94 6.16 12.75
C LYS A 48 12.69 7.56 12.23
N GLN A 49 11.92 7.64 11.15
CA GLN A 49 11.39 8.93 10.69
C GLN A 49 10.31 9.39 11.67
N ARG A 50 10.39 10.65 12.10
CA ARG A 50 9.39 11.28 12.95
C ARG A 50 8.77 12.47 12.26
N GLU A 51 7.49 12.67 12.52
CA GLU A 51 6.74 13.84 12.11
C GLU A 51 6.46 14.73 13.31
N ILE A 52 6.80 16.01 13.20
CA ILE A 52 6.47 17.03 14.21
C ILE A 52 5.74 18.20 13.57
N GLU A 53 4.94 18.88 14.38
CA GLU A 53 4.11 20.00 13.96
C GLU A 53 4.49 21.24 14.76
N PHE A 54 4.92 22.29 14.05
CA PHE A 54 5.27 23.58 14.63
C PHE A 54 4.12 24.56 14.39
N SER A 55 3.57 25.14 15.45
CA SER A 55 2.58 26.21 15.33
C SER A 55 3.29 27.54 15.14
N GLN A 56 3.03 28.21 14.01
CA GLN A 56 3.59 29.53 13.75
C GLN A 56 2.98 30.57 14.72
N ASP A 57 1.70 30.43 15.05
CA ASP A 57 1.00 31.33 15.98
C ASP A 57 1.51 31.22 17.43
N LEU A 58 1.81 30.01 17.90
CA LEU A 58 2.33 29.79 19.27
C LEU A 58 3.86 29.87 19.35
N GLY A 59 4.56 29.87 18.21
CA GLY A 59 6.02 29.87 18.14
C GLY A 59 6.69 28.63 18.72
N ARG A 60 5.99 27.49 18.78
CA ARG A 60 6.50 26.24 19.37
C ARG A 60 5.94 24.98 18.71
N LEU A 61 6.58 23.84 19.03
CA LEU A 61 6.06 22.52 18.69
C LEU A 61 4.75 22.23 19.43
N LEU A 62 3.82 21.59 18.73
CA LEU A 62 2.62 21.02 19.30
C LEU A 62 2.94 19.64 19.88
N SER A 63 2.44 19.40 21.09
CA SER A 63 2.44 18.08 21.71
C SER A 63 1.50 17.12 20.97
N ARG A 64 1.69 15.81 21.19
CA ARG A 64 0.84 14.77 20.60
C ARG A 64 -0.65 15.04 20.85
N SER A 65 -1.03 15.35 22.09
CA SER A 65 -2.43 15.61 22.45
C SER A 65 -2.98 16.90 21.84
N GLU A 66 -2.15 17.93 21.62
CA GLU A 66 -2.58 19.13 20.88
C GLU A 66 -2.88 18.82 19.42
N ARG A 67 -2.01 18.04 18.78
CA ARG A 67 -2.19 17.60 17.39
C ARG A 67 -3.46 16.76 17.24
N GLU A 68 -3.68 15.81 18.14
CA GLU A 68 -4.88 14.95 18.15
C GLU A 68 -6.17 15.77 18.36
N ARG A 69 -6.16 16.80 19.23
CA ARG A 69 -7.31 17.70 19.42
C ARG A 69 -7.62 18.54 18.17
N ASN A 70 -6.61 18.81 17.35
CA ASN A 70 -6.75 19.58 16.11
C ASN A 70 -7.12 18.71 14.90
N PHE A 71 -7.37 17.40 15.10
CA PHE A 71 -7.84 16.56 14.02
C PHE A 71 -9.22 17.02 13.53
N PRO A 72 -9.46 16.96 12.21
CA PRO A 72 -10.80 17.06 11.67
C PRO A 72 -11.70 16.04 12.36
N ALA A 73 -12.95 16.45 12.64
CA ALA A 73 -13.95 15.54 13.16
C ALA A 73 -14.11 14.33 12.23
N ALA A 74 -14.30 13.15 12.83
CA ALA A 74 -14.60 11.96 12.06
C ALA A 74 -15.87 12.20 11.22
N ARG A 75 -15.83 11.76 9.97
CA ARG A 75 -16.92 12.00 9.01
C ARG A 75 -17.22 10.74 8.22
N GLU A 76 -18.45 10.67 7.73
CA GLU A 76 -18.87 9.63 6.81
C GLU A 76 -18.99 10.21 5.40
N VAL A 77 -18.55 9.43 4.41
CA VAL A 77 -18.82 9.71 3.00
C VAL A 77 -19.43 8.47 2.35
N VAL A 78 -20.31 8.68 1.38
CA VAL A 78 -20.88 7.60 0.57
C VAL A 78 -20.21 7.63 -0.80
N LEU A 79 -19.59 6.51 -1.18
CA LEU A 79 -18.98 6.37 -2.50
C LEU A 79 -20.08 6.22 -3.54
N ARG A 80 -19.95 6.94 -4.67
CA ARG A 80 -20.93 6.94 -5.75
C ARG A 80 -21.11 5.55 -6.37
N ASP A 81 -20.02 4.83 -6.51
CA ASP A 81 -20.03 3.48 -7.05
C ASP A 81 -20.37 2.50 -5.93
N GLY A 82 -21.49 1.78 -6.04
CA GLY A 82 -21.88 0.75 -5.06
C GLY A 82 -22.40 1.26 -3.71
N GLY A 83 -22.50 2.57 -3.48
CA GLY A 83 -23.13 3.15 -2.28
C GLY A 83 -22.40 2.86 -0.97
N VAL A 84 -21.15 2.39 -1.03
CA VAL A 84 -20.34 2.01 0.14
C VAL A 84 -20.16 3.20 1.07
N LYS A 85 -20.46 2.98 2.35
CA LYS A 85 -20.23 3.97 3.40
C LYS A 85 -18.80 3.88 3.88
N VAL A 86 -18.12 5.01 3.99
CA VAL A 86 -16.73 5.08 4.44
C VAL A 86 -16.64 6.04 5.61
N HIS A 87 -16.23 5.52 6.76
CA HIS A 87 -15.88 6.34 7.92
C HIS A 87 -14.43 6.78 7.80
N ILE A 88 -14.23 8.09 7.83
CA ILE A 88 -12.93 8.74 7.73
C ILE A 88 -12.59 9.32 9.09
N ALA A 89 -11.43 8.95 9.61
CA ALA A 89 -10.88 9.43 10.87
C ALA A 89 -9.37 9.71 10.74
N ASN A 90 -8.74 10.15 11.82
CA ASN A 90 -7.31 10.44 11.84
C ASN A 90 -6.66 9.81 13.07
N ARG A 91 -5.40 9.39 12.94
CA ARG A 91 -4.57 8.91 14.06
C ARG A 91 -3.13 9.35 13.90
N LEU A 92 -2.41 9.50 15.01
CA LEU A 92 -0.95 9.56 15.01
C LEU A 92 -0.37 8.17 15.25
N GLU A 93 0.56 7.74 14.41
CA GLU A 93 1.28 6.49 14.59
C GLU A 93 2.11 6.51 15.88
N PRO A 94 2.05 5.45 16.72
CA PRO A 94 2.86 5.36 17.92
C PRO A 94 4.37 5.37 17.62
N GLY A 95 5.10 6.25 18.29
CA GLY A 95 6.57 6.33 18.23
C GLY A 95 7.14 7.15 17.06
N THR A 96 6.40 7.34 15.97
CA THR A 96 6.79 8.20 14.85
C THR A 96 6.00 9.51 14.81
N ASP A 97 4.81 9.52 15.43
CA ASP A 97 3.84 10.61 15.41
C ASP A 97 3.44 11.05 13.99
N VAL A 98 3.61 10.15 13.01
CA VAL A 98 3.11 10.37 11.65
C VAL A 98 1.59 10.35 11.66
N ARG A 99 0.98 11.39 11.12
CA ARG A 99 -0.46 11.47 10.98
C ARG A 99 -0.95 10.65 9.78
N TYR A 100 -1.89 9.76 10.04
CA TYR A 100 -2.63 9.01 9.03
C TYR A 100 -4.09 9.47 9.00
N GLU A 101 -4.65 9.57 7.79
CA GLU A 101 -6.10 9.49 7.60
C GLU A 101 -6.47 8.02 7.41
N THR A 102 -7.47 7.56 8.16
CA THR A 102 -7.91 6.17 8.21
C THR A 102 -9.30 6.05 7.60
N TYR A 103 -9.52 4.97 6.84
CA TYR A 103 -10.75 4.68 6.13
C TYR A 103 -11.27 3.32 6.56
N VAL A 104 -12.52 3.26 6.98
CA VAL A 104 -13.22 2.01 7.25
C VAL A 104 -14.46 1.95 6.37
N ALA A 105 -14.50 0.99 5.45
CA ALA A 105 -15.62 0.80 4.54
C ALA A 105 -16.63 -0.19 5.08
N PHE A 106 -17.91 0.10 4.85
CA PHE A 106 -19.03 -0.73 5.26
C PHE A 106 -19.98 -0.99 4.09
N ASP A 107 -20.52 -2.20 4.07
CA ASP A 107 -21.55 -2.61 3.14
C ASP A 107 -22.81 -1.77 3.35
N PRO A 108 -23.40 -1.21 2.29
CA PRO A 108 -24.52 -0.28 2.42
C PRO A 108 -25.81 -0.90 2.97
N ILE A 109 -25.96 -2.22 2.85
CA ILE A 109 -27.19 -2.93 3.20
C ILE A 109 -27.03 -3.59 4.57
N THR A 110 -25.95 -4.34 4.76
CA THR A 110 -25.71 -5.15 5.95
C THR A 110 -24.96 -4.39 7.04
N SER A 111 -24.36 -3.24 6.73
CA SER A 111 -23.42 -2.52 7.60
C SER A 111 -22.24 -3.37 8.08
N ALA A 112 -21.95 -4.48 7.39
CA ALA A 112 -20.78 -5.28 7.66
C ALA A 112 -19.53 -4.53 7.17
N GLN A 113 -18.45 -4.58 7.95
CA GLN A 113 -17.18 -3.99 7.55
C GLN A 113 -16.62 -4.74 6.34
N LEU A 114 -16.27 -4.00 5.29
CA LEU A 114 -15.72 -4.53 4.04
C LEU A 114 -14.20 -4.53 4.04
N ALA A 115 -13.58 -3.42 4.46
CA ALA A 115 -12.14 -3.25 4.48
C ALA A 115 -11.72 -2.04 5.31
N GLU A 116 -10.43 -2.01 5.64
CA GLU A 116 -9.75 -0.84 6.21
C GLU A 116 -8.57 -0.46 5.33
N ALA A 117 -8.29 0.83 5.28
CA ALA A 117 -7.11 1.39 4.63
C ALA A 117 -6.67 2.66 5.34
N GLU A 118 -5.46 3.11 5.04
CA GLU A 118 -4.94 4.36 5.55
C GLU A 118 -3.97 5.01 4.57
N GLN A 119 -3.84 6.32 4.66
CA GLN A 119 -2.81 7.07 3.94
C GLN A 119 -2.16 8.11 4.86
N ILE A 120 -0.90 8.44 4.59
CA ILE A 120 -0.19 9.50 5.30
C ILE A 120 -0.89 10.83 4.96
N PHE A 121 -1.34 11.55 5.99
CA PHE A 121 -2.08 12.79 5.81
C PHE A 121 -1.21 13.87 5.17
N PHE A 122 0.02 14.06 5.67
CA PHE A 122 0.99 15.03 5.17
C PHE A 122 1.90 14.47 4.06
N ALA A 123 1.27 13.86 3.07
CA ALA A 123 1.92 13.50 1.81
C ALA A 123 1.86 14.67 0.79
N PRO A 124 2.78 14.73 -0.19
CA PRO A 124 2.71 15.69 -1.30
C PRO A 124 1.40 15.61 -2.09
N PHE A 125 0.84 14.41 -2.15
CA PHE A 125 -0.38 14.07 -2.85
C PHE A 125 -1.26 13.25 -1.92
N VAL A 126 -2.42 13.80 -1.56
CA VAL A 126 -3.45 13.08 -0.82
C VAL A 126 -4.46 12.57 -1.83
N GLN A 127 -4.67 11.26 -1.82
CA GLN A 127 -5.62 10.58 -2.71
C GLN A 127 -7.05 10.78 -2.22
N ASP A 128 -8.01 10.71 -3.13
CA ASP A 128 -9.41 10.74 -2.74
C ASP A 128 -9.79 9.44 -2.00
N PRO A 129 -10.75 9.47 -1.05
CA PRO A 129 -11.08 8.30 -0.23
C PRO A 129 -11.39 7.04 -1.05
N ALA A 130 -12.03 7.20 -2.21
CA ALA A 130 -12.35 6.10 -3.12
C ALA A 130 -11.10 5.38 -3.63
N ASP A 131 -10.06 6.13 -4.00
CA ASP A 131 -8.80 5.59 -4.55
C ASP A 131 -8.01 4.81 -3.50
N VAL A 132 -8.16 5.17 -2.22
CA VAL A 132 -7.50 4.48 -1.10
C VAL A 132 -8.25 3.21 -0.71
N ILE A 133 -9.58 3.28 -0.60
CA ILE A 133 -10.38 2.19 -0.01
C ILE A 133 -10.78 1.11 -1.03
N TRP A 134 -10.99 1.45 -2.31
CA TRP A 134 -11.38 0.46 -3.31
C TRP A 134 -10.37 -0.68 -3.49
N PRO A 135 -9.06 -0.40 -3.61
CA PRO A 135 -8.06 -1.46 -3.68
C PRO A 135 -8.09 -2.37 -2.45
N ALA A 136 -8.36 -1.81 -1.26
CA ALA A 136 -8.48 -2.59 -0.03
C ALA A 136 -9.72 -3.50 -0.05
N ILE A 137 -10.88 -2.99 -0.50
CA ILE A 137 -12.11 -3.78 -0.67
C ILE A 137 -11.91 -4.89 -1.71
N GLN A 138 -11.31 -4.56 -2.85
CA GLN A 138 -11.00 -5.54 -3.90
C GLN A 138 -10.07 -6.64 -3.36
N LYS A 139 -9.05 -6.26 -2.60
CA LYS A 139 -8.12 -7.22 -1.97
C LYS A 139 -8.84 -8.12 -0.96
N ALA A 140 -9.72 -7.56 -0.13
CA ALA A 140 -10.50 -8.32 0.84
C ALA A 140 -11.45 -9.32 0.16
N ASN A 141 -12.11 -8.89 -0.92
CA ASN A 141 -13.07 -9.70 -1.66
C ASN A 141 -12.44 -10.63 -2.70
N PHE A 142 -11.15 -10.49 -2.98
CA PHE A 142 -10.47 -11.18 -4.08
C PHE A 142 -10.72 -12.69 -4.04
N ARG A 143 -10.64 -13.32 -2.86
CA ARG A 143 -10.84 -14.77 -2.74
C ARG A 143 -12.25 -15.22 -3.13
N ALA A 144 -13.28 -14.48 -2.71
CA ALA A 144 -14.67 -14.79 -3.05
C ALA A 144 -14.94 -14.55 -4.54
N VAL A 145 -14.46 -13.43 -5.08
CA VAL A 145 -14.58 -13.09 -6.51
C VAL A 145 -13.86 -14.14 -7.36
N TYR A 146 -12.61 -14.46 -7.01
CA TYR A 146 -11.80 -15.48 -7.68
C TYR A 146 -12.47 -16.85 -7.66
N ALA A 147 -13.07 -17.26 -6.54
CA ALA A 147 -13.75 -18.55 -6.43
C ALA A 147 -14.87 -18.71 -7.47
N GLY A 148 -15.62 -17.63 -7.74
CA GLY A 148 -16.69 -17.58 -8.74
C GLY A 148 -16.23 -17.46 -10.20
N TRP A 149 -14.93 -17.29 -10.45
CA TRP A 149 -14.43 -17.19 -11.83
C TRP A 149 -14.56 -18.51 -12.60
N PRO A 150 -14.91 -18.45 -13.90
CA PRO A 150 -14.78 -19.58 -14.81
C PRO A 150 -13.34 -20.13 -14.83
N ALA A 151 -13.19 -21.42 -15.12
CA ALA A 151 -11.87 -22.07 -15.19
C ALA A 151 -10.90 -21.35 -16.15
N ALA A 152 -11.41 -20.86 -17.29
CA ALA A 152 -10.61 -20.10 -18.25
C ALA A 152 -10.01 -18.82 -17.65
N ASP A 153 -10.75 -18.09 -16.83
CA ASP A 153 -10.29 -16.84 -16.24
C ASP A 153 -9.33 -17.08 -15.08
N LYS A 154 -9.54 -18.15 -14.29
CA LYS A 154 -8.56 -18.63 -13.30
C LYS A 154 -7.21 -18.98 -13.94
N MET A 155 -7.24 -19.70 -15.06
CA MET A 155 -6.02 -20.01 -15.83
C MET A 155 -5.35 -18.73 -16.33
N ARG A 156 -6.09 -17.84 -17.01
CA ARG A 156 -5.55 -16.56 -17.52
C ARG A 156 -4.94 -15.69 -16.42
N TYR A 157 -5.57 -15.64 -15.26
CA TYR A 157 -5.04 -14.92 -14.10
C TYR A 157 -3.68 -15.46 -13.68
N TRP A 158 -3.55 -16.78 -13.48
CA TRP A 158 -2.27 -17.36 -13.06
C TRP A 158 -1.19 -17.27 -14.12
N VAL A 159 -1.54 -17.45 -15.40
CA VAL A 159 -0.61 -17.20 -16.51
C VAL A 159 -0.09 -15.77 -16.46
N GLY A 160 -0.98 -14.79 -16.30
CA GLY A 160 -0.61 -13.38 -16.19
C GLY A 160 0.25 -13.06 -14.96
N VAL A 161 -0.06 -13.67 -13.81
CA VAL A 161 0.75 -13.54 -12.58
C VAL A 161 2.15 -14.10 -12.79
N LEU A 162 2.28 -15.31 -13.32
CA LEU A 162 3.57 -15.95 -13.53
C LEU A 162 4.42 -15.20 -14.57
N TYR A 163 3.81 -14.79 -15.67
CA TYR A 163 4.48 -13.99 -16.71
C TYR A 163 5.06 -12.68 -16.15
N ARG A 164 4.27 -11.93 -15.35
CA ARG A 164 4.74 -10.68 -14.73
C ARG A 164 5.88 -10.93 -13.73
N LEU A 165 5.76 -11.98 -12.92
CA LEU A 165 6.81 -12.34 -11.95
C LEU A 165 8.13 -12.71 -12.62
N ARG A 166 8.07 -13.51 -13.69
CA ARG A 166 9.23 -13.88 -14.51
C ARG A 166 9.89 -12.66 -15.13
N ARG A 167 9.11 -11.81 -15.81
CA ARG A 167 9.57 -10.53 -16.39
C ARG A 167 10.26 -9.64 -15.36
N GLN A 168 9.64 -9.42 -14.21
CA GLN A 168 10.21 -8.59 -13.15
C GLN A 168 11.53 -9.18 -12.61
N THR A 169 11.64 -10.50 -12.55
CA THR A 169 12.87 -11.19 -12.14
C THR A 169 13.98 -11.00 -13.18
N GLY A 170 13.65 -11.12 -14.47
CA GLY A 170 14.57 -10.87 -15.58
C GLY A 170 15.03 -9.41 -15.68
N GLU A 171 14.15 -8.44 -15.42
CA GLU A 171 14.47 -7.01 -15.35
C GLU A 171 15.52 -6.69 -14.27
N GLY A 172 15.60 -7.52 -13.23
CA GLY A 172 16.65 -7.46 -12.20
C GLY A 172 17.99 -8.11 -12.59
N GLY A 173 18.15 -8.57 -13.84
CA GLY A 173 19.34 -9.25 -14.34
C GLY A 173 19.49 -10.71 -13.88
N ARG A 174 18.44 -11.29 -13.28
CA ARG A 174 18.41 -12.68 -12.80
C ARG A 174 17.79 -13.61 -13.85
N ASN A 175 17.99 -14.91 -13.70
CA ASN A 175 17.28 -15.87 -14.55
C ASN A 175 15.78 -15.83 -14.23
N GLU A 176 14.93 -15.70 -15.24
CA GLU A 176 13.46 -15.58 -15.09
C GLU A 176 12.83 -16.77 -14.34
N ASP A 177 13.38 -17.97 -14.47
CA ASP A 177 12.92 -19.18 -13.76
C ASP A 177 13.16 -19.06 -12.24
N GLU A 178 14.00 -18.14 -11.77
CA GLU A 178 14.14 -17.84 -10.33
C GLU A 178 12.87 -17.22 -9.73
N ALA A 179 11.92 -16.77 -10.57
CA ALA A 179 10.60 -16.36 -10.11
C ALA A 179 9.82 -17.55 -9.51
N PHE A 180 10.09 -18.77 -9.97
CA PHE A 180 9.48 -19.97 -9.42
C PHE A 180 10.14 -20.30 -8.08
N THR A 181 9.35 -20.23 -7.02
CA THR A 181 9.82 -20.53 -5.66
C THR A 181 8.81 -21.40 -4.93
N PRO A 182 9.23 -22.20 -3.93
CA PRO A 182 8.28 -22.94 -3.10
C PRO A 182 7.23 -22.03 -2.45
N ALA A 183 7.63 -20.82 -2.04
CA ALA A 183 6.73 -19.80 -1.48
C ALA A 183 5.65 -19.33 -2.48
N LEU A 184 6.00 -19.21 -3.77
CA LEU A 184 5.04 -18.92 -4.82
C LEU A 184 3.98 -20.03 -4.93
N LEU A 185 4.40 -21.30 -4.98
CA LEU A 185 3.47 -22.43 -5.05
C LEU A 185 2.57 -22.52 -3.80
N THR A 186 3.11 -22.29 -2.60
CA THR A 186 2.31 -22.20 -1.38
C THR A 186 1.27 -21.09 -1.47
N ARG A 187 1.65 -19.91 -1.98
CA ARG A 187 0.71 -18.79 -2.19
C ARG A 187 -0.36 -19.14 -3.22
N MET A 188 0.01 -19.81 -4.30
CA MET A 188 -0.91 -20.27 -5.33
C MET A 188 -1.99 -21.18 -4.75
N ARG A 189 -1.59 -22.19 -3.96
CA ARG A 189 -2.52 -23.12 -3.28
C ARG A 189 -3.39 -22.45 -2.22
N ALA A 190 -2.87 -21.44 -1.54
CA ALA A 190 -3.64 -20.68 -0.56
C ALA A 190 -4.76 -19.85 -1.22
N VAL A 191 -4.51 -19.32 -2.41
CA VAL A 191 -5.49 -18.56 -3.21
C VAL A 191 -6.47 -19.49 -3.91
N ASP A 192 -5.97 -20.56 -4.54
CA ASP A 192 -6.75 -21.54 -5.27
C ASP A 192 -6.42 -22.97 -4.81
N PRO A 193 -7.27 -23.56 -3.94
CA PRO A 193 -7.09 -24.94 -3.49
C PRO A 193 -7.12 -25.98 -4.63
N GLY A 194 -7.70 -25.65 -5.79
CA GLY A 194 -7.73 -26.51 -6.97
C GLY A 194 -6.57 -26.30 -7.94
N ILE A 195 -5.62 -25.42 -7.62
CA ILE A 195 -4.57 -24.98 -8.56
C ILE A 195 -3.76 -26.12 -9.16
N ASP A 196 -3.44 -27.15 -8.36
CA ASP A 196 -2.61 -28.27 -8.79
C ASP A 196 -3.23 -29.00 -10.00
N SER A 197 -4.58 -29.03 -10.10
CA SER A 197 -5.29 -29.67 -11.21
C SER A 197 -5.17 -28.94 -12.56
N ILE A 198 -4.89 -27.64 -12.53
CA ILE A 198 -4.81 -26.78 -13.73
C ILE A 198 -3.39 -26.27 -13.99
N LEU A 199 -2.43 -26.58 -13.11
CA LEU A 199 -1.09 -26.02 -13.13
C LEU A 199 -0.30 -26.44 -14.38
N ALA A 200 -0.46 -27.69 -14.83
CA ALA A 200 0.13 -28.17 -16.07
C ALA A 200 -0.32 -27.33 -17.29
N THR A 201 -1.59 -26.95 -17.34
CA THR A 201 -2.18 -26.13 -18.41
C THR A 201 -1.71 -24.68 -18.32
N ILE A 202 -1.64 -24.12 -17.11
CA ILE A 202 -1.10 -22.77 -16.87
C ILE A 202 0.35 -22.68 -17.36
N LEU A 203 1.20 -23.65 -17.02
CA LEU A 203 2.60 -23.66 -17.43
C LEU A 203 2.78 -23.87 -18.95
N ALA A 204 1.91 -24.68 -19.57
CA ALA A 204 1.92 -24.84 -21.01
C ALA A 204 1.56 -23.54 -21.74
N GLU A 205 0.55 -22.81 -21.24
CA GLU A 205 0.12 -21.53 -21.82
C GLU A 205 1.16 -20.42 -21.59
N LEU A 206 1.79 -20.38 -20.41
CA LEU A 206 2.92 -19.50 -20.14
C LEU A 206 4.09 -19.77 -21.09
N GLY A 207 4.45 -21.05 -21.26
CA GLY A 207 5.46 -21.47 -22.22
C GLY A 207 5.12 -21.01 -23.64
N ARG A 208 3.88 -21.18 -24.08
CA ARG A 208 3.40 -20.69 -25.38
C ARG A 208 3.58 -19.18 -25.54
N MET A 209 3.25 -18.39 -24.51
CA MET A 209 3.43 -16.93 -24.52
C MET A 209 4.90 -16.51 -24.62
N GLU A 210 5.81 -17.25 -23.97
CA GLU A 210 7.24 -16.98 -23.93
C GLU A 210 8.04 -17.75 -24.99
N MET A 211 7.37 -18.38 -25.95
CA MET A 211 7.98 -19.23 -26.99
C MET A 211 8.88 -20.35 -26.42
N THR A 212 8.58 -20.80 -25.20
CA THR A 212 9.27 -21.89 -24.50
C THR A 212 8.42 -23.14 -24.57
N ARG A 213 9.04 -24.29 -24.83
CA ARG A 213 8.29 -25.55 -24.92
C ARG A 213 7.64 -25.89 -23.56
N PRO A 214 6.39 -26.39 -23.55
CA PRO A 214 5.68 -26.71 -22.30
C PRO A 214 6.42 -27.66 -21.35
N ASP A 215 7.17 -28.63 -21.88
CA ASP A 215 7.97 -29.59 -21.12
C ASP A 215 9.13 -28.91 -20.37
N VAL A 216 9.80 -27.95 -21.03
CA VAL A 216 10.89 -27.16 -20.44
C VAL A 216 10.37 -26.27 -19.32
N MET A 217 9.24 -25.57 -19.56
CA MET A 217 8.61 -24.71 -18.56
C MET A 217 8.19 -25.51 -17.31
N ARG A 218 7.62 -26.69 -17.52
CA ARG A 218 7.22 -27.59 -16.43
C ARG A 218 8.42 -28.12 -15.65
N ALA A 219 9.47 -28.54 -16.34
CA ALA A 219 10.69 -29.02 -15.70
C ALA A 219 11.34 -27.94 -14.82
N ALA A 220 11.46 -26.71 -15.34
CA ALA A 220 11.97 -25.57 -14.58
C ALA A 220 11.12 -25.30 -13.33
N PHE A 221 9.79 -25.29 -13.47
CA PHE A 221 8.88 -25.11 -12.33
C PHE A 221 9.03 -26.22 -11.29
N ASN A 222 9.01 -27.50 -11.69
CA ASN A 222 9.16 -28.64 -10.78
C ASN A 222 10.51 -28.60 -10.06
N GLN A 223 11.61 -28.33 -10.77
CA GLN A 223 12.95 -28.23 -10.19
C GLN A 223 13.04 -27.13 -9.13
N ARG A 224 12.43 -25.97 -9.39
CA ARG A 224 12.51 -24.80 -8.50
C ARG A 224 11.57 -24.83 -7.31
N THR A 225 10.41 -25.46 -7.48
CA THR A 225 9.35 -25.48 -6.46
C THR A 225 9.29 -26.78 -5.66
N GLY A 226 9.92 -27.85 -6.15
CA GLY A 226 9.79 -29.19 -5.59
C GLY A 226 8.45 -29.87 -5.92
N ALA A 227 7.67 -29.31 -6.85
CA ALA A 227 6.42 -29.90 -7.32
C ALA A 227 6.67 -31.11 -8.23
N SER A 228 5.63 -31.92 -8.39
CA SER A 228 5.58 -33.03 -9.35
C SER A 228 4.32 -32.89 -10.21
N ILE A 229 4.38 -31.98 -11.18
CA ILE A 229 3.33 -31.69 -12.17
C ILE A 229 3.63 -32.45 -13.47
#